data_AF-Q0B2A7-F1
#
_entry.id   AF-Q0B2A7-F1
#
_cell.length_a   1.000
_cell.length_b   1.000
_cell.length_c   1.000
_cell.angle_alpha   90.00
_cell.angle_beta   90.00
_cell.angle_gamma   90.00
#
_symmetry.space_group_name_H-M   'P 1'
#
loop_
_entity.id
_entity.type
_entity.pdbx_description
1 polymer ?
#
loop_
_entity_poly.entity_id
_entity_poly.type
_entity_poly.pdbx_seq_one_letter_code
_entity_poly.pdbx_strand_id
1 'polypeptide(L)'
;MNSLINRATDIGLIVLGAFIPALIGATGGARGTLFDGALVAFAAALALSVFPACGIYEAARRRSALHVLGRTVLAWIVVQGMSTALLYVLHRAHVLSSEWFVYWTLASGLGLIAFRALTLAIFGMIERAGDQVRAAAIAHADLRGQREIGHRTVGRIKRMVKRSFDLVGASMLLVVLAPVLLGIAWTVRRDGGPAIFGHERVGRNGRRFKCLKFRSMVTNADAVLKALLERDADARAEWDREFKLKNDVRITPIGRLLRKTSLDELPQLLNVLKGDMSLVGPRPIVEAELERYGADVRYYLMAKPGMTGLWQVSGRNDTDYSTRVSLDVSYVREWSLRRDIGILFRTINVVVRGSGAY
;
A
#
# COMPACT_ATOMS: atom_id res chain seq x y z
N MET A 1 -4.91 -5.20 21.51
CA MET A 1 -5.73 -4.63 20.41
C MET A 1 -7.18 -4.76 20.82
N ASN A 2 -7.98 -3.71 20.75
CA ASN A 2 -9.37 -3.72 21.23
C ASN A 2 -10.21 -4.72 20.41
N SER A 3 -11.02 -5.56 21.07
CA SER A 3 -11.91 -6.57 20.43
C SER A 3 -12.82 -5.93 19.36
N LEU A 4 -13.25 -4.68 19.62
CA LEU A 4 -14.05 -3.89 18.68
C LEU A 4 -13.30 -3.58 17.37
N ILE A 5 -11.99 -3.29 17.43
CA ILE A 5 -11.20 -2.97 16.24
C ILE A 5 -11.05 -4.22 15.36
N ASN A 6 -10.81 -5.39 15.96
CA ASN A 6 -10.70 -6.64 15.21
C ASN A 6 -12.02 -6.99 14.50
N ARG A 7 -13.16 -6.83 15.20
CA ARG A 7 -14.49 -7.03 14.62
C ARG A 7 -14.74 -6.08 13.46
N ALA A 8 -14.50 -4.77 13.66
CA ALA A 8 -14.67 -3.77 12.61
C ALA A 8 -13.79 -4.05 11.39
N THR A 9 -12.55 -4.50 11.61
CA THR A 9 -11.61 -4.86 10.52
C THR A 9 -12.11 -6.07 9.74
N ASP A 10 -12.56 -7.13 10.42
CA ASP A 10 -13.06 -8.34 9.76
C ASP A 10 -14.32 -8.06 8.94
N ILE A 11 -15.26 -7.26 9.46
CA ILE A 11 -16.44 -6.83 8.71
C ILE A 11 -16.03 -5.99 7.50
N GLY A 12 -15.08 -5.07 7.67
CA GLY A 12 -14.51 -4.32 6.57
C GLY A 12 -13.93 -5.22 5.48
N LEU A 13 -13.19 -6.27 5.85
CA LEU A 13 -12.62 -7.22 4.90
C LEU A 13 -13.69 -8.02 4.14
N ILE A 14 -14.77 -8.44 4.82
CA ILE A 14 -15.90 -9.15 4.19
C ILE A 14 -16.62 -8.25 3.18
N VAL A 15 -16.90 -7.00 3.56
CA VAL A 15 -17.60 -6.04 2.71
C VAL A 15 -16.72 -5.61 1.53
N LEU A 16 -15.46 -5.26 1.78
CA LEU A 16 -14.51 -4.87 0.73
C LEU A 16 -14.23 -6.02 -0.23
N GLY A 17 -14.18 -7.26 0.28
CA GLY A 17 -14.03 -8.45 -0.55
C GLY A 17 -15.13 -8.59 -1.60
N ALA A 18 -16.34 -8.08 -1.36
CA ALA A 18 -17.47 -8.18 -2.29
C ALA A 18 -17.30 -7.34 -3.57
N PHE A 19 -16.40 -6.35 -3.53
CA PHE A 19 -16.05 -5.51 -4.68
C PHE A 19 -14.92 -6.12 -5.52
N ILE A 20 -14.16 -7.09 -5.00
CA ILE A 20 -13.05 -7.72 -5.71
C ILE A 20 -13.51 -8.42 -7.01
N PRO A 21 -14.61 -9.19 -7.04
CA PRO A 21 -15.07 -9.83 -8.27
C PRO A 21 -15.40 -8.82 -9.38
N ALA A 22 -15.94 -7.64 -9.03
CA ALA A 22 -16.20 -6.57 -9.98
C ALA A 22 -14.92 -5.99 -10.60
N LEU A 23 -13.83 -5.92 -9.81
CA LEU A 23 -12.53 -5.44 -10.29
C LEU A 23 -11.83 -6.42 -11.26
N ILE A 24 -12.12 -7.72 -11.14
CA ILE A 24 -11.56 -8.77 -12.01
C ILE A 24 -12.49 -9.14 -13.17
N GLY A 25 -13.66 -8.48 -13.30
CA GLY A 25 -14.64 -8.78 -14.34
C GLY A 25 -15.43 -10.08 -14.14
N ALA A 26 -15.35 -10.68 -12.94
CA ALA A 26 -16.02 -11.94 -12.59
C ALA A 26 -17.39 -11.68 -11.94
N THR A 27 -18.25 -10.91 -12.61
CA THR A 27 -19.58 -10.54 -12.10
C THR A 27 -20.70 -11.47 -12.60
N GLY A 28 -20.38 -12.46 -13.45
CA GLY A 28 -21.35 -13.48 -13.87
C GLY A 28 -22.58 -12.91 -14.59
N GLY A 29 -22.39 -12.16 -15.68
CA GLY A 29 -23.36 -11.99 -16.77
C GLY A 29 -24.68 -11.23 -16.55
N ALA A 30 -25.15 -10.96 -15.32
CA ALA A 30 -26.42 -10.28 -15.12
C ALA A 30 -26.28 -8.75 -15.12
N ARG A 31 -26.86 -8.08 -16.13
CA ARG A 31 -26.92 -6.61 -16.24
C ARG A 31 -27.53 -5.99 -14.96
N GLY A 32 -26.74 -5.20 -14.23
CA GLY A 32 -27.26 -4.12 -13.38
C GLY A 32 -26.82 -4.08 -11.91
N THR A 33 -26.23 -5.14 -11.35
CA THR A 33 -25.74 -5.10 -9.95
C THR A 33 -24.30 -5.60 -9.84
N LEU A 34 -23.45 -4.82 -9.14
CA LEU A 34 -22.02 -5.13 -8.97
C LEU A 34 -21.78 -6.27 -7.96
N PHE A 35 -22.70 -6.48 -7.03
CA PHE A 35 -22.70 -7.50 -5.98
C PHE A 35 -24.09 -7.60 -5.33
N ASP A 36 -24.40 -8.69 -4.62
CA ASP A 36 -25.61 -8.82 -3.81
C ASP A 36 -25.37 -8.23 -2.40
N GLY A 37 -25.81 -6.98 -2.20
CA GLY A 37 -25.62 -6.28 -0.93
C GLY A 37 -26.36 -6.89 0.26
N ALA A 38 -27.50 -7.55 0.03
CA ALA A 38 -28.26 -8.20 1.10
C ALA A 38 -27.51 -9.42 1.61
N LEU A 39 -26.95 -10.22 0.70
CA LEU A 39 -26.13 -11.38 1.05
C LEU A 39 -24.85 -10.98 1.78
N VAL A 40 -24.17 -9.92 1.31
CA VAL A 40 -22.96 -9.39 1.97
C VAL A 40 -23.28 -8.89 3.37
N ALA A 41 -24.36 -8.12 3.54
CA ALA A 41 -24.79 -7.63 4.85
C ALA A 41 -25.16 -8.78 5.79
N PHE A 42 -25.84 -9.81 5.29
CA PHE A 42 -26.15 -11.01 6.07
C PHE A 42 -24.89 -11.74 6.52
N ALA A 43 -23.95 -12.02 5.61
CA ALA A 43 -22.69 -12.69 5.95
C ALA A 43 -21.85 -11.88 6.95
N ALA A 44 -21.83 -10.55 6.81
CA ALA A 44 -21.17 -9.66 7.75
C ALA A 44 -21.84 -9.69 9.15
N ALA A 45 -23.17 -9.61 9.21
CA ALA A 45 -23.91 -9.72 10.46
C ALA A 45 -23.68 -11.08 11.14
N LEU A 46 -23.65 -12.15 10.35
CA LEU A 46 -23.38 -13.50 10.85
C LEU A 46 -21.94 -13.65 11.35
N ALA A 47 -20.96 -13.02 10.70
CA ALA A 47 -19.58 -13.02 11.17
C ALA A 47 -19.44 -12.39 12.57
N LEU A 48 -20.27 -11.39 12.92
CA LEU A 48 -20.27 -10.78 14.25
C LEU A 48 -20.62 -11.75 15.39
N SER A 49 -21.35 -12.83 15.09
CA SER A 49 -21.73 -13.88 16.05
C SER A 49 -20.87 -15.15 15.92
N VAL A 50 -20.59 -15.60 14.69
CA VAL A 50 -19.82 -16.82 14.42
C VAL A 50 -18.35 -16.64 14.79
N PHE A 51 -17.73 -15.50 14.49
CA PHE A 51 -16.29 -15.33 14.76
C PHE A 51 -15.96 -15.35 16.27
N PRO A 52 -16.74 -14.69 17.14
CA PRO A 52 -16.58 -14.85 18.59
C PRO A 52 -16.87 -16.26 19.08
N ALA A 53 -17.92 -16.92 18.58
CA ALA A 53 -18.24 -18.31 18.95
C ALA A 53 -17.11 -19.28 18.57
N CYS A 54 -16.48 -19.04 17.41
CA CYS A 54 -15.26 -19.70 16.99
C CYS A 54 -14.01 -19.17 17.70
N GLY A 55 -14.10 -18.36 18.77
CA GLY A 55 -12.96 -17.95 19.59
C GLY A 55 -11.89 -17.13 18.86
N ILE A 56 -12.25 -16.47 17.75
CA ILE A 56 -11.29 -15.75 16.89
C ILE A 56 -10.70 -14.52 17.58
N TYR A 57 -11.43 -13.92 18.53
CA TYR A 57 -11.04 -12.69 19.21
C TYR A 57 -10.40 -12.90 20.58
N GLU A 58 -10.25 -14.15 21.02
CA GLU A 58 -9.60 -14.45 22.29
C GLU A 58 -8.11 -14.10 22.22
N ALA A 59 -7.51 -13.73 23.35
CA ALA A 59 -6.14 -13.23 23.41
C ALA A 59 -5.15 -14.23 22.78
N ALA A 60 -4.53 -13.84 21.66
CA ALA A 60 -3.62 -14.65 20.86
C ALA A 60 -2.30 -15.04 21.55
N ARG A 61 -2.10 -14.65 22.81
CA ARG A 61 -0.81 -14.67 23.53
C ARG A 61 -0.25 -16.08 23.83
N ARG A 62 -0.98 -17.16 23.54
CA ARG A 62 -0.54 -18.55 23.78
C ARG A 62 -0.98 -19.56 22.72
N ARG A 63 -1.49 -19.13 21.57
CA ARG A 63 -2.04 -20.05 20.55
C ARG A 63 -1.10 -20.18 19.36
N SER A 64 -0.94 -21.40 18.86
CA SER A 64 -0.14 -21.65 17.65
C SER A 64 -0.78 -20.96 16.43
N ALA A 65 0.05 -20.56 15.47
CA ALA A 65 -0.43 -19.92 14.25
C ALA A 65 -1.43 -20.81 13.50
N LEU A 66 -1.16 -22.11 13.43
CA LEU A 66 -2.05 -23.10 12.84
C LEU A 66 -3.43 -23.10 13.49
N HIS A 67 -3.50 -22.96 14.81
CA HIS A 67 -4.77 -22.95 15.55
C HIS A 67 -5.59 -21.69 15.23
N VAL A 68 -4.96 -20.51 15.21
CA VAL A 68 -5.66 -19.24 14.93
C VAL A 68 -6.12 -19.17 13.47
N LEU A 69 -5.26 -19.57 12.53
CA LEU A 69 -5.61 -19.59 11.11
C LEU A 69 -6.69 -20.65 10.82
N GLY A 70 -6.56 -21.84 11.40
CA GLY A 70 -7.55 -22.92 11.26
C GLY A 70 -8.93 -22.50 11.77
N ARG A 71 -9.03 -21.81 12.91
CA ARG A 71 -10.31 -21.29 13.43
C ARG A 71 -10.88 -20.17 12.57
N THR A 72 -10.02 -19.36 11.95
CA THR A 72 -10.44 -18.32 11.00
C THR A 72 -11.07 -18.96 9.75
N VAL A 73 -10.41 -19.98 9.19
CA VAL A 73 -10.94 -20.75 8.05
C VAL A 73 -12.25 -21.44 8.42
N LEU A 74 -12.30 -22.14 9.57
CA LEU A 74 -13.51 -22.83 10.03
C LEU A 74 -14.68 -21.85 10.19
N ALA A 75 -14.48 -20.73 10.88
CA ALA A 75 -15.54 -19.74 11.07
C ALA A 75 -16.03 -19.15 9.74
N TRP A 76 -15.12 -18.90 8.80
CA TRP A 76 -15.49 -18.41 7.49
C TRP A 76 -16.30 -19.44 6.68
N ILE A 77 -15.90 -20.72 6.72
CA ILE A 77 -16.67 -21.82 6.13
C ILE A 77 -18.07 -21.89 6.74
N VAL A 78 -18.20 -21.75 8.07
CA VAL A 78 -19.51 -21.74 8.74
C VAL A 78 -20.37 -20.56 8.26
N VAL A 79 -19.81 -19.35 8.21
CA VAL A 79 -20.52 -18.16 7.69
C VAL A 79 -21.01 -18.39 6.26
N GLN A 80 -20.16 -18.95 5.39
CA GLN A 80 -20.51 -19.22 4.00
C GLN A 80 -21.50 -20.37 3.83
N GLY A 81 -21.40 -21.42 4.64
CA GLY A 81 -22.36 -22.52 4.68
C GLY A 81 -23.75 -22.04 5.07
N MET A 82 -23.85 -21.18 6.10
CA MET A 82 -25.12 -20.59 6.52
C MET A 82 -25.67 -19.59 5.49
N SER A 83 -24.81 -18.82 4.82
CA SER A 83 -25.20 -17.92 3.74
C SER A 83 -25.73 -18.70 2.53
N THR A 84 -25.09 -19.81 2.19
CA THR A 84 -25.53 -20.78 1.17
C THR A 84 -26.89 -21.39 1.53
N ALA A 85 -27.07 -21.83 2.77
CA ALA A 85 -28.33 -22.39 3.25
C ALA A 85 -29.47 -21.37 3.17
N LEU A 86 -29.21 -20.11 3.53
CA LEU A 86 -30.18 -19.01 3.38
C LEU A 86 -30.57 -18.81 1.91
N LEU A 87 -29.60 -18.78 0.99
CA LEU A 87 -29.87 -18.65 -0.45
C LEU A 87 -30.73 -19.80 -0.97
N TYR A 88 -30.51 -21.01 -0.50
CA TYR A 88 -31.33 -22.18 -0.85
C TYR A 88 -32.77 -22.01 -0.34
N VAL A 89 -32.96 -21.67 0.95
CA VAL A 89 -34.29 -21.45 1.55
C VAL A 89 -35.06 -20.32 0.84
N LEU A 90 -34.36 -19.24 0.48
CA LEU A 90 -34.94 -18.11 -0.25
C LEU A 90 -35.15 -18.39 -1.76
N HIS A 91 -34.91 -19.61 -2.23
CA HIS A 91 -34.99 -19.99 -3.65
C HIS A 91 -34.11 -19.12 -4.57
N ARG A 92 -33.01 -18.58 -4.02
CA ARG A 92 -31.98 -17.81 -4.74
C ARG A 92 -30.75 -18.64 -5.08
N ALA A 93 -30.92 -19.96 -5.27
CA ALA A 93 -29.82 -20.87 -5.55
C ALA A 93 -29.04 -20.55 -6.84
N HIS A 94 -29.66 -19.86 -7.80
CA HIS A 94 -28.98 -19.35 -9.01
C HIS A 94 -27.83 -18.36 -8.70
N VAL A 95 -27.82 -17.74 -7.51
CA VAL A 95 -26.74 -16.86 -7.05
C VAL A 95 -25.49 -17.67 -6.65
N LEU A 96 -25.65 -18.91 -6.18
CA LEU A 96 -24.53 -19.78 -5.77
C LEU A 96 -23.64 -20.18 -6.94
N SER A 97 -24.22 -20.31 -8.14
CA SER A 97 -23.47 -20.56 -9.38
C SER A 97 -22.84 -19.30 -9.99
N SER A 98 -23.00 -18.13 -9.38
CA SER A 98 -22.36 -16.91 -9.87
C SER A 98 -20.86 -16.94 -9.61
N GLU A 99 -20.07 -16.59 -10.62
CA GLU A 99 -18.62 -16.40 -10.48
C GLU A 99 -18.32 -15.41 -9.33
N TRP A 100 -19.15 -14.37 -9.22
CA TRP A 100 -19.06 -13.37 -8.16
C TRP A 100 -19.01 -13.98 -6.75
N PHE A 101 -19.91 -14.92 -6.43
CA PHE A 101 -20.00 -15.52 -5.10
C PHE A 101 -18.72 -16.28 -4.71
N VAL A 102 -18.15 -17.02 -5.66
CA VAL A 102 -16.91 -17.79 -5.47
C VAL A 102 -15.74 -16.84 -5.23
N TYR A 103 -15.56 -15.84 -6.09
CA TYR A 103 -14.46 -14.89 -5.95
C TYR A 103 -14.58 -14.03 -4.69
N TRP A 104 -15.79 -13.62 -4.31
CA TRP A 104 -16.03 -12.88 -3.07
C TRP A 104 -15.65 -13.73 -1.85
N THR A 105 -16.05 -15.00 -1.84
CA THR A 105 -15.74 -15.96 -0.77
C THR A 105 -14.23 -16.12 -0.61
N LEU A 106 -13.51 -16.30 -1.72
CA LEU A 106 -12.06 -16.47 -1.73
C LEU A 106 -11.34 -15.19 -1.31
N ALA A 107 -11.72 -14.03 -1.88
CA ALA A 107 -11.08 -12.75 -1.59
C ALA A 107 -11.21 -12.36 -0.11
N SER A 108 -12.43 -12.48 0.44
CA SER A 108 -12.69 -12.17 1.85
C SER A 108 -11.97 -13.16 2.77
N GLY A 109 -12.01 -14.46 2.46
CA GLY A 109 -11.33 -15.50 3.23
C GLY A 109 -9.82 -15.31 3.28
N LEU A 110 -9.18 -15.04 2.13
CA LEU A 110 -7.76 -14.73 2.05
C LEU A 110 -7.41 -13.46 2.83
N GLY A 111 -8.25 -12.42 2.74
CA GLY A 111 -8.08 -11.18 3.51
C GLY A 111 -8.09 -11.42 5.02
N LEU A 112 -9.04 -12.20 5.52
CA LEU A 112 -9.15 -12.56 6.94
C LEU A 112 -7.93 -13.37 7.43
N ILE A 113 -7.50 -14.36 6.65
CA ILE A 113 -6.31 -15.17 6.94
C ILE A 113 -5.06 -14.29 6.97
N ALA A 114 -4.88 -13.43 5.97
CA ALA A 114 -3.73 -12.52 5.87
C ALA A 114 -3.68 -11.55 7.05
N PHE A 115 -4.82 -10.97 7.45
CA PHE A 115 -4.90 -10.08 8.61
C PHE A 115 -4.51 -10.79 9.91
N ARG A 116 -4.92 -12.04 10.10
CA ARG A 116 -4.57 -12.84 11.28
C ARG A 116 -3.10 -13.27 11.28
N ALA A 117 -2.58 -13.72 10.14
CA ALA A 117 -1.17 -14.03 9.98
C ALA A 117 -0.29 -12.79 10.28
N LEU A 118 -0.68 -11.61 9.79
CA LEU A 118 -0.02 -10.34 10.10
C LEU A 118 -0.04 -10.04 11.60
N THR A 119 -1.21 -10.14 12.22
CA THR A 119 -1.36 -9.86 13.65
C THR A 119 -0.45 -10.77 14.48
N LEU A 120 -0.42 -12.07 14.19
CA LEU A 120 0.47 -13.02 14.86
C LEU A 120 1.95 -12.75 14.58
N ALA A 121 2.31 -12.40 13.35
CA ALA A 121 3.69 -12.07 12.99
C ALA A 121 4.18 -10.82 13.75
N ILE A 122 3.33 -9.79 13.88
CA ILE A 122 3.62 -8.59 14.66
C ILE A 122 3.77 -8.95 16.15
N PHE A 123 2.81 -9.66 16.74
CA PHE A 123 2.87 -10.03 18.16
C PHE A 123 4.07 -10.91 18.48
N GLY A 124 4.32 -11.97 17.68
CA GLY A 124 5.48 -12.83 17.86
C GLY A 124 6.81 -12.11 17.61
N MET A 125 6.82 -11.04 16.80
CA MET A 125 8.00 -10.17 16.67
C MET A 125 8.18 -9.27 17.90
N ILE A 126 7.11 -8.70 18.45
CA ILE A 126 7.14 -7.89 19.67
C ILE A 126 7.59 -8.75 20.86
N GLU A 127 7.07 -9.97 21.00
CA GLU A 127 7.47 -10.90 22.06
C GLU A 127 8.93 -11.30 21.94
N ARG A 128 9.39 -11.74 20.75
CA ARG A 128 10.82 -12.05 20.54
C ARG A 128 11.72 -10.84 20.78
N ALA A 129 11.30 -9.64 20.38
CA ALA A 129 12.03 -8.41 20.67
C ALA A 129 12.05 -8.10 22.17
N GLY A 130 10.94 -8.32 22.88
CA GLY A 130 10.83 -8.17 24.32
C GLY A 130 11.69 -9.18 25.08
N ASP A 131 11.72 -10.43 24.63
CA ASP A 131 12.54 -11.50 25.19
C ASP A 131 14.02 -11.26 24.92
N GLN A 132 14.38 -10.76 23.73
CA GLN A 132 15.75 -10.31 23.45
C GLN A 132 16.14 -9.12 24.34
N VAL A 133 15.23 -8.19 24.60
CA VAL A 133 15.48 -7.06 25.52
C VAL A 133 15.60 -7.54 26.96
N ARG A 134 14.79 -8.51 27.39
CA ARG A 134 14.88 -9.10 28.74
C ARG A 134 16.13 -9.95 28.90
N ALA A 135 16.44 -10.81 27.93
CA ALA A 135 17.66 -11.61 27.92
C ALA A 135 18.90 -10.73 27.85
N ALA A 136 18.89 -9.68 27.03
CA ALA A 136 19.92 -8.65 27.04
C ALA A 136 19.96 -7.93 28.39
N ALA A 137 18.84 -7.47 28.94
CA ALA A 137 18.81 -6.77 30.23
C ALA A 137 19.30 -7.65 31.40
N ILE A 138 19.02 -8.96 31.38
CA ILE A 138 19.49 -9.95 32.37
C ILE A 138 20.98 -10.23 32.16
N ALA A 139 21.44 -10.41 30.92
CA ALA A 139 22.86 -10.56 30.59
C ALA A 139 23.68 -9.26 30.79
N HIS A 140 23.01 -8.11 30.84
CA HIS A 140 23.60 -6.76 30.99
C HIS A 140 23.39 -6.15 32.37
N ALA A 141 22.81 -6.89 33.32
CA ALA A 141 22.89 -6.54 34.74
C ALA A 141 24.37 -6.46 35.23
N ASP A 142 25.33 -6.88 34.40
CA ASP A 142 26.74 -6.98 34.74
C ASP A 142 27.65 -5.83 34.24
N LEU A 143 27.36 -5.04 33.19
CA LEU A 143 28.34 -4.02 32.72
C LEU A 143 27.77 -2.72 32.13
N ARG A 144 28.37 -1.58 32.53
CA ARG A 144 28.01 -0.19 32.14
C ARG A 144 28.30 0.11 30.65
N GLY A 145 27.27 0.01 29.80
CA GLY A 145 27.26 0.46 28.39
C GLY A 145 25.91 1.05 27.96
N GLN A 146 25.19 1.66 28.89
CA GLN A 146 23.71 1.66 28.93
C GLN A 146 22.98 2.60 27.95
N ARG A 147 23.57 3.69 27.44
CA ARG A 147 22.80 4.65 26.60
C ARG A 147 22.86 4.35 25.10
N GLU A 148 24.01 3.91 24.59
CA GLU A 148 24.17 3.68 23.14
C GLU A 148 23.50 2.38 22.65
N ILE A 149 23.55 1.32 23.46
CA ILE A 149 23.04 -0.01 23.07
C ILE A 149 21.51 -0.02 23.05
N GLY A 150 20.86 0.59 24.04
CA GLY A 150 19.39 0.73 24.08
C GLY A 150 18.85 1.49 22.86
N HIS A 151 19.53 2.56 22.45
CA HIS A 151 19.16 3.35 21.27
C HIS A 151 19.28 2.54 19.97
N ARG A 152 20.36 1.74 19.83
CA ARG A 152 20.57 0.87 18.66
C ARG A 152 19.52 -0.25 18.56
N THR A 153 19.15 -0.87 19.68
CA THR A 153 18.15 -1.95 19.74
C THR A 153 16.75 -1.44 19.42
N VAL A 154 16.31 -0.34 20.05
CA VAL A 154 15.02 0.29 19.73
C VAL A 154 14.95 0.69 18.26
N GLY A 155 16.04 1.26 17.71
CA GLY A 155 16.12 1.58 16.29
C GLY A 155 15.98 0.36 15.36
N ARG A 156 16.54 -0.79 15.74
CA ARG A 156 16.41 -2.04 14.98
C ARG A 156 14.98 -2.55 14.97
N ILE A 157 14.31 -2.56 16.13
CA ILE A 157 12.91 -2.99 16.27
C ILE A 157 12.00 -2.09 15.42
N LYS A 158 12.16 -0.76 15.53
CA LYS A 158 11.40 0.20 14.71
C LYS A 158 11.53 -0.10 13.22
N ARG A 159 12.75 -0.38 12.74
CA ARG A 159 12.99 -0.75 11.33
C ARG A 159 12.36 -2.10 10.94
N MET A 160 12.37 -3.09 11.83
CA MET A 160 11.72 -4.38 11.56
C MET A 160 10.20 -4.24 11.50
N VAL A 161 9.59 -3.54 12.44
CA VAL A 161 8.14 -3.26 12.44
C VAL A 161 7.74 -2.51 11.18
N LYS A 162 8.47 -1.44 10.82
CA LYS A 162 8.27 -0.71 9.56
C LYS A 162 8.32 -1.66 8.36
N ARG A 163 9.37 -2.50 8.30
CA ARG A 163 9.59 -3.41 7.17
C ARG A 163 8.48 -4.46 7.04
N SER A 164 8.03 -5.03 8.14
CA SER A 164 6.92 -6.00 8.13
C SER A 164 5.61 -5.36 7.69
N PHE A 165 5.32 -4.15 8.19
CA PHE A 165 4.16 -3.38 7.75
C PHE A 165 4.21 -3.09 6.25
N ASP A 166 5.36 -2.65 5.74
CA ASP A 166 5.56 -2.38 4.31
C ASP A 166 5.36 -3.62 3.44
N LEU A 167 5.94 -4.76 3.84
CA LEU A 167 5.84 -6.01 3.08
C LEU A 167 4.39 -6.48 3.00
N VAL A 168 3.68 -6.54 4.12
CA VAL A 168 2.31 -7.03 4.13
C VAL A 168 1.35 -6.06 3.42
N GLY A 169 1.48 -4.76 3.67
CA GLY A 169 0.66 -3.77 2.99
C GLY A 169 0.89 -3.77 1.48
N ALA A 170 2.16 -3.84 1.02
CA ALA A 170 2.47 -3.89 -0.40
C ALA A 170 2.02 -5.19 -1.05
N SER A 171 2.21 -6.35 -0.41
CA SER A 171 1.71 -7.64 -0.91
C SER A 171 0.18 -7.65 -1.03
N MET A 172 -0.53 -7.15 -0.03
CA MET A 172 -2.00 -7.07 -0.05
C MET A 172 -2.48 -6.14 -1.18
N LEU A 173 -1.88 -4.95 -1.32
CA LEU A 173 -2.22 -4.02 -2.40
C LEU A 173 -1.91 -4.61 -3.78
N LEU A 174 -0.80 -5.32 -3.95
CA LEU A 174 -0.47 -5.97 -5.21
C LEU A 174 -1.47 -7.06 -5.58
N VAL A 175 -1.90 -7.90 -4.62
CA VAL A 175 -2.90 -8.94 -4.87
C VAL A 175 -4.26 -8.33 -5.23
N VAL A 176 -4.71 -7.34 -4.46
CA VAL A 176 -6.00 -6.67 -4.69
C VAL A 176 -6.02 -5.90 -6.00
N LEU A 177 -4.92 -5.23 -6.34
CA LEU A 177 -4.82 -4.39 -7.55
C LEU A 177 -4.28 -5.16 -8.76
N ALA A 178 -3.87 -6.43 -8.62
CA ALA A 178 -3.33 -7.27 -9.70
C ALA A 178 -4.13 -7.18 -11.01
N PRO A 179 -5.47 -7.35 -11.04
CA PRO A 179 -6.22 -7.24 -12.30
C PRO A 179 -6.09 -5.86 -12.96
N VAL A 180 -6.19 -4.80 -12.17
CA VAL A 180 -6.06 -3.42 -12.64
C VAL A 180 -4.66 -3.16 -13.17
N LEU A 181 -3.62 -3.62 -12.45
CA LEU A 181 -2.23 -3.47 -12.86
C LEU A 181 -1.94 -4.21 -14.17
N LEU A 182 -2.47 -5.42 -14.34
CA LEU A 182 -2.33 -6.20 -15.57
C LEU A 182 -3.06 -5.53 -16.74
N GLY A 183 -4.29 -5.02 -16.52
CA GLY A 183 -5.05 -4.29 -17.53
C GLY A 183 -4.37 -2.99 -17.99
N ILE A 184 -3.81 -2.23 -17.04
CA ILE A 184 -2.99 -1.04 -17.34
C ILE A 184 -1.75 -1.45 -18.11
N ALA A 185 -1.01 -2.46 -17.63
CA ALA A 185 0.21 -2.92 -18.30
C ALA A 185 -0.06 -3.34 -19.74
N TRP A 186 -1.14 -4.08 -19.99
CA TRP A 186 -1.56 -4.48 -21.32
C TRP A 186 -1.90 -3.28 -22.22
N THR A 187 -2.68 -2.33 -21.72
CA THR A 187 -3.03 -1.11 -22.46
C THR A 187 -1.79 -0.29 -22.81
N VAL A 188 -0.89 -0.08 -21.86
CA VAL A 188 0.35 0.67 -22.09
C VAL A 188 1.27 -0.05 -23.09
N ARG A 189 1.31 -1.39 -23.11
CA ARG A 189 2.11 -2.15 -24.09
C ARG A 189 1.65 -1.95 -25.53
N ARG A 190 0.37 -1.65 -25.75
CA ARG A 190 -0.17 -1.39 -27.11
C ARG A 190 0.46 -0.16 -27.76
N ASP A 191 1.01 0.76 -26.97
CA ASP A 191 1.74 1.94 -27.45
C ASP A 191 3.19 1.62 -27.93
N GLY A 192 3.58 0.35 -28.10
CA GLY A 192 4.82 -0.03 -28.79
C GLY A 192 6.09 -0.11 -27.92
N GLY A 193 6.01 -0.68 -26.70
CA GLY A 193 7.21 -1.00 -25.90
C GLY A 193 6.90 -1.43 -24.45
N PRO A 194 7.86 -1.33 -23.51
CA PRO A 194 7.67 -1.83 -22.15
C PRO A 194 6.62 -1.02 -21.38
N ALA A 195 5.78 -1.72 -20.62
CA ALA A 195 4.78 -1.10 -19.75
C ALA A 195 5.39 -0.34 -18.57
N ILE A 196 6.54 -0.81 -18.06
CA ILE A 196 7.16 -0.27 -16.86
C ILE A 196 8.44 0.47 -17.25
N PHE A 197 8.58 1.67 -16.70
CA PHE A 197 9.77 2.51 -16.79
C PHE A 197 10.37 2.70 -15.40
N GLY A 198 11.70 2.74 -15.31
CA GLY A 198 12.42 2.95 -14.04
C GLY A 198 13.21 4.24 -14.04
N HIS A 199 12.80 5.22 -13.23
CA HIS A 199 13.56 6.46 -13.04
C HIS A 199 14.57 6.28 -11.91
N GLU A 200 15.85 6.58 -12.14
CA GLU A 200 16.87 6.55 -11.10
C GLU A 200 16.58 7.57 -9.99
N ARG A 201 16.61 7.09 -8.75
CA ARG A 201 16.34 7.86 -7.53
C ARG A 201 17.31 7.47 -6.43
N VAL A 202 17.50 8.38 -5.49
CA VAL A 202 18.34 8.15 -4.31
C VAL A 202 17.51 7.47 -3.24
N GLY A 203 18.05 6.39 -2.67
CA GLY A 203 17.45 5.64 -1.58
C GLY A 203 18.19 5.81 -0.26
N ARG A 204 17.83 4.98 0.71
CA ARG A 204 18.48 4.95 2.02
C ARG A 204 19.98 4.72 1.90
N ASN A 205 20.78 5.43 2.70
CA ASN A 205 22.24 5.43 2.68
C ASN A 205 22.83 5.84 1.31
N GLY A 206 22.11 6.62 0.52
CA GLY A 206 22.56 7.10 -0.79
C GLY A 206 22.50 6.06 -1.90
N ARG A 207 21.97 4.86 -1.64
CA ARG A 207 21.91 3.80 -2.65
C ARG A 207 20.94 4.17 -3.75
N ARG A 208 21.42 4.21 -4.99
CA ARG A 208 20.56 4.46 -6.15
C ARG A 208 19.69 3.26 -6.46
N PHE A 209 18.46 3.51 -6.90
CA PHE A 209 17.53 2.47 -7.36
C PHE A 209 16.64 2.99 -8.48
N LYS A 210 16.07 2.07 -9.27
CA LYS A 210 15.07 2.40 -10.28
C LYS A 210 13.69 2.46 -9.63
N CYS A 211 13.17 3.67 -9.46
CA CYS A 211 11.80 3.91 -9.02
C CYS A 211 10.84 3.61 -10.17
N LEU A 212 10.09 2.51 -10.03
CA LEU A 212 9.27 1.95 -11.09
C LEU A 212 7.99 2.74 -11.27
N LYS A 213 7.57 2.94 -12.51
CA LYS A 213 6.29 3.55 -12.88
C LYS A 213 5.73 2.91 -14.14
N PHE A 214 4.44 3.02 -14.38
CA PHE A 214 3.92 2.76 -15.72
C PHE A 214 4.41 3.84 -16.67
N ARG A 215 4.82 3.43 -17.86
CA ARG A 215 5.21 4.32 -18.93
C ARG A 215 4.00 5.17 -19.32
N SER A 216 4.15 6.49 -19.20
CA SER A 216 3.14 7.49 -19.56
C SER A 216 3.55 8.34 -20.75
N MET A 217 4.75 8.12 -21.31
CA MET A 217 5.30 8.84 -22.45
C MET A 217 5.63 7.88 -23.59
N VAL A 218 5.68 8.41 -24.81
CA VAL A 218 6.15 7.67 -26.00
C VAL A 218 7.60 7.18 -25.82
N THR A 219 7.98 6.11 -26.51
CA THR A 219 9.31 5.46 -26.35
C THR A 219 10.47 6.37 -26.75
N ASN A 220 10.26 7.27 -27.70
CA ASN A 220 11.23 8.24 -28.20
C ASN A 220 11.04 9.64 -27.60
N ALA A 221 10.60 9.74 -26.33
CA ALA A 221 10.25 10.99 -25.66
C ALA A 221 11.34 12.08 -25.75
N ASP A 222 12.62 11.71 -25.63
CA ASP A 222 13.73 12.67 -25.68
C ASP A 222 13.93 13.26 -27.09
N ALA A 223 13.81 12.42 -28.13
CA ALA A 223 13.86 12.89 -29.52
C ALA A 223 12.67 13.80 -29.86
N VAL A 224 11.48 13.45 -29.37
CA VAL A 224 10.28 14.27 -29.52
C VAL A 224 10.42 15.61 -28.78
N LEU A 225 10.99 15.62 -27.57
CA LEU A 225 11.28 16.86 -26.84
C LEU A 225 12.23 17.74 -27.65
N LYS A 226 13.37 17.17 -28.09
CA LYS A 226 14.40 17.93 -28.82
C LYS A 226 13.82 18.57 -30.08
N ALA A 227 13.11 17.79 -30.90
CA ALA A 227 12.47 18.28 -32.12
C ALA A 227 11.39 19.35 -31.84
N LEU A 228 10.67 19.26 -30.71
CA LEU A 228 9.71 20.30 -30.31
C LEU A 228 10.43 21.59 -29.91
N LEU A 229 11.43 21.51 -29.04
CA LEU A 229 12.15 22.70 -28.55
C LEU A 229 12.94 23.39 -29.67
N GLU A 230 13.36 22.65 -30.71
CA GLU A 230 14.02 23.22 -31.90
C GLU A 230 13.06 23.99 -32.82
N ARG A 231 11.79 23.59 -32.90
CA ARG A 231 10.80 24.19 -33.83
C ARG A 231 9.87 25.21 -33.17
N ASP A 232 9.76 25.21 -31.84
CA ASP A 232 8.79 25.99 -31.08
C ASP A 232 9.51 26.79 -29.98
N ALA A 233 9.64 28.10 -30.23
CA ALA A 233 10.32 29.03 -29.33
C ALA A 233 9.55 29.24 -28.01
N ASP A 234 8.22 29.19 -28.05
CA ASP A 234 7.38 29.34 -26.86
C ASP A 234 7.51 28.12 -25.95
N ALA A 235 7.50 26.92 -26.54
CA ALA A 235 7.75 25.68 -25.81
C ALA A 235 9.16 25.65 -25.20
N ARG A 236 10.16 26.22 -25.88
CA ARG A 236 11.52 26.36 -25.33
C ARG A 236 11.57 27.34 -24.16
N ALA A 237 10.96 28.51 -24.27
CA ALA A 237 10.89 29.48 -23.18
C ALA A 237 10.13 28.92 -21.96
N GLU A 238 9.07 28.13 -22.18
CA GLU A 238 8.36 27.44 -21.10
C GLU A 238 9.25 26.38 -20.42
N TRP A 239 9.92 25.54 -21.22
CA TRP A 239 10.80 24.49 -20.71
C TRP A 239 11.97 25.06 -19.89
N ASP A 240 12.61 26.13 -20.37
CA ASP A 240 13.76 26.72 -19.68
C ASP A 240 13.36 27.37 -18.34
N ARG A 241 12.11 27.85 -18.23
CA ARG A 241 11.57 28.42 -16.99
C ARG A 241 11.12 27.36 -15.99
N GLU A 242 10.40 26.34 -16.46
CA GLU A 242 9.65 25.43 -15.57
C GLU A 242 10.16 23.99 -15.59
N PHE A 243 11.07 23.65 -16.49
CA PHE A 243 11.52 22.28 -16.79
C PHE A 243 10.35 21.30 -17.03
N LYS A 244 9.21 21.84 -17.49
CA LYS A 244 7.95 21.15 -17.73
C LYS A 244 7.15 21.91 -18.79
N LEU A 245 6.42 21.17 -19.63
CA LEU A 245 5.47 21.72 -20.59
C LEU A 245 4.04 21.51 -20.08
N LYS A 246 3.16 22.51 -20.19
CA LYS A 246 1.72 22.36 -19.89
C LYS A 246 1.05 21.36 -20.84
N ASN A 247 1.32 21.48 -22.14
CA ASN A 247 0.80 20.59 -23.18
C ASN A 247 1.91 19.70 -23.72
N ASP A 248 2.35 18.74 -22.91
CA ASP A 248 3.46 17.85 -23.27
C ASP A 248 3.01 16.78 -24.29
N VAL A 249 3.40 16.97 -25.55
CA VAL A 249 3.11 16.07 -26.69
C VAL A 249 3.71 14.66 -26.53
N ARG A 250 4.64 14.48 -25.58
CA ARG A 250 5.26 13.18 -25.31
C ARG A 250 4.33 12.26 -24.52
N ILE A 251 3.33 12.81 -23.83
CA ILE A 251 2.42 12.05 -22.97
C ILE A 251 1.38 11.34 -23.84
N THR A 252 1.26 10.01 -23.69
CA THR A 252 0.24 9.24 -24.43
C THR A 252 -1.16 9.48 -23.87
N PRO A 253 -2.25 9.20 -24.62
CA PRO A 253 -3.61 9.37 -24.11
C PRO A 253 -3.86 8.59 -22.81
N ILE A 254 -3.42 7.34 -22.74
CA ILE A 254 -3.46 6.54 -21.50
C ILE A 254 -2.53 7.12 -20.43
N GLY A 255 -1.35 7.61 -20.82
CA GLY A 255 -0.41 8.28 -19.92
C GLY A 255 -1.00 9.49 -19.20
N ARG A 256 -1.87 10.26 -19.87
CA ARG A 256 -2.59 11.39 -19.27
C ARG A 256 -3.53 10.93 -18.16
N LEU A 257 -4.30 9.86 -18.41
CA LEU A 257 -5.17 9.25 -17.40
C LEU A 257 -4.36 8.72 -16.20
N LEU A 258 -3.26 8.01 -16.47
CA LEU A 258 -2.40 7.44 -15.43
C LEU A 258 -1.82 8.51 -14.51
N ARG A 259 -1.32 9.62 -15.07
CA ARG A 259 -0.77 10.75 -14.30
C ARG A 259 -1.86 11.45 -13.49
N LYS A 260 -3.03 11.70 -14.08
CA LYS A 260 -4.16 12.35 -13.41
C LYS A 260 -4.64 11.55 -12.20
N THR A 261 -4.65 10.22 -12.31
CA THR A 261 -5.12 9.31 -11.28
C THR A 261 -4.01 8.81 -10.34
N SER A 262 -2.75 9.19 -10.61
CA SER A 262 -1.55 8.64 -9.93
C SER A 262 -1.40 7.12 -10.03
N LEU A 263 -2.12 6.48 -10.95
CA LEU A 263 -2.02 5.03 -11.20
C LEU A 263 -0.66 4.66 -11.81
N ASP A 264 0.04 5.62 -12.42
CA ASP A 264 1.39 5.40 -12.94
C ASP A 264 2.39 5.00 -11.85
N GLU A 265 2.14 5.31 -10.57
CA GLU A 265 3.05 5.05 -9.46
C GLU A 265 2.86 3.67 -8.81
N LEU A 266 1.80 2.93 -9.13
CA LEU A 266 1.53 1.64 -8.50
C LEU A 266 2.62 0.56 -8.69
N PRO A 267 3.40 0.53 -9.80
CA PRO A 267 4.55 -0.38 -9.90
C PRO A 267 5.61 -0.19 -8.80
N GLN A 268 5.62 0.96 -8.09
CA GLN A 268 6.49 1.17 -6.93
C GLN A 268 6.21 0.19 -5.78
N LEU A 269 5.04 -0.45 -5.73
CA LEU A 269 4.77 -1.53 -4.78
C LEU A 269 5.80 -2.67 -4.91
N LEU A 270 6.32 -2.93 -6.11
CA LEU A 270 7.41 -3.88 -6.33
C LEU A 270 8.74 -3.38 -5.74
N ASN A 271 9.01 -2.07 -5.78
CA ASN A 271 10.15 -1.47 -5.07
C ASN A 271 10.01 -1.60 -3.56
N VAL A 272 8.79 -1.48 -3.02
CA VAL A 272 8.50 -1.72 -1.61
C VAL A 272 8.78 -3.18 -1.28
N LEU A 273 8.30 -4.15 -2.06
CA LEU A 273 8.62 -5.57 -1.82
C LEU A 273 10.12 -5.86 -1.88
N LYS A 274 10.82 -5.34 -2.89
CA LYS A 274 12.28 -5.48 -3.03
C LYS A 274 13.06 -4.82 -1.88
N GLY A 275 12.46 -3.81 -1.25
CA GLY A 275 13.03 -3.10 -0.12
C GLY A 275 13.84 -1.88 -0.49
N ASP A 276 13.71 -1.39 -1.72
CA ASP A 276 14.25 -0.10 -2.15
C ASP A 276 13.43 1.06 -1.55
N MET A 277 12.11 0.86 -1.46
CA MET A 277 11.14 1.83 -0.96
C MET A 277 10.38 1.32 0.27
N SER A 278 9.55 2.19 0.82
CA SER A 278 8.57 1.97 1.88
C SER A 278 7.18 2.44 1.41
N LEU A 279 6.09 2.00 2.05
CA LEU A 279 4.76 2.54 1.72
C LEU A 279 4.69 4.02 2.09
N VAL A 280 5.24 4.37 3.25
CA VAL A 280 5.31 5.74 3.77
C VAL A 280 6.75 6.13 4.04
N GLY A 281 7.18 7.29 3.57
CA GLY A 281 8.54 7.79 3.72
C GLY A 281 8.76 9.12 2.97
N PRO A 282 9.97 9.70 3.07
CA PRO A 282 10.34 10.86 2.27
C PRO A 282 10.15 10.62 0.77
N ARG A 283 9.85 11.65 -0.02
CA ARG A 283 9.64 11.48 -1.47
C ARG A 283 10.94 10.98 -2.14
N PRO A 284 10.90 10.02 -3.07
CA PRO A 284 12.08 9.64 -3.84
C PRO A 284 12.55 10.82 -4.72
N ILE A 285 13.77 11.32 -4.48
CA ILE A 285 14.36 12.46 -5.19
C ILE A 285 15.48 12.00 -6.13
N VAL A 286 15.81 12.84 -7.12
CA VAL A 286 17.02 12.63 -7.93
C VAL A 286 18.26 13.12 -7.19
N GLU A 287 19.44 12.70 -7.63
CA GLU A 287 20.69 13.05 -6.97
C GLU A 287 20.96 14.57 -6.94
N ALA A 288 20.63 15.27 -8.03
CA ALA A 288 20.72 16.74 -8.10
C ALA A 288 19.84 17.46 -7.06
N GLU A 289 18.81 16.81 -6.52
CA GLU A 289 17.97 17.38 -5.47
C GLU A 289 18.60 17.25 -4.06
N LEU A 290 19.64 16.43 -3.88
CA LEU A 290 20.30 16.27 -2.57
C LEU A 290 20.93 17.57 -2.08
N GLU A 291 21.45 18.40 -2.98
CA GLU A 291 22.03 19.71 -2.63
C GLU A 291 21.00 20.63 -1.96
N ARG A 292 19.74 20.53 -2.39
CA ARG A 292 18.63 21.32 -1.85
C ARG A 292 18.24 20.93 -0.42
N TYR A 293 18.66 19.75 0.04
CA TYR A 293 18.46 19.33 1.43
C TYR A 293 19.51 19.95 2.38
N GLY A 294 20.64 20.44 1.88
CA GLY A 294 21.70 21.04 2.69
C GLY A 294 22.08 20.19 3.90
N ALA A 295 22.07 20.80 5.09
CA ALA A 295 22.44 20.15 6.35
C ALA A 295 21.49 19.00 6.76
N ASP A 296 20.27 18.97 6.21
CA ASP A 296 19.24 17.98 6.57
C ASP A 296 19.28 16.71 5.72
N VAL A 297 20.18 16.62 4.73
CA VAL A 297 20.31 15.45 3.84
C VAL A 297 20.47 14.14 4.60
N ARG A 298 21.11 14.17 5.78
CA ARG A 298 21.25 12.99 6.65
C ARG A 298 19.92 12.35 7.02
N TYR A 299 18.87 13.14 7.25
CA TYR A 299 17.55 12.62 7.63
C TYR A 299 16.89 11.88 6.46
N TYR A 300 17.03 12.42 5.25
CA TYR A 300 16.60 11.75 4.02
C TYR A 300 17.28 10.38 3.89
N LEU A 301 18.61 10.36 4.01
CA LEU A 301 19.43 9.16 3.81
C LEU A 301 19.24 8.11 4.92
N MET A 302 18.70 8.47 6.09
CA MET A 302 18.40 7.54 7.18
C MET A 302 17.15 6.68 6.92
N ALA A 303 16.22 7.16 6.09
CA ALA A 303 14.94 6.50 5.81
C ALA A 303 14.91 5.92 4.39
N LYS A 304 14.03 4.94 4.17
CA LYS A 304 13.71 4.52 2.81
C LYS A 304 12.71 5.53 2.23
N PRO A 305 12.85 5.94 0.97
CA PRO A 305 11.84 6.75 0.31
C PRO A 305 10.47 6.05 0.29
N GLY A 306 9.41 6.84 0.38
CA GLY A 306 8.03 6.39 0.42
C GLY A 306 7.31 6.53 -0.92
N MET A 307 6.34 5.65 -1.17
CA MET A 307 5.34 5.89 -2.21
C MET A 307 4.50 7.14 -1.87
N THR A 308 4.10 7.26 -0.60
CA THR A 308 3.52 8.47 -0.02
C THR A 308 4.37 8.95 1.15
N GLY A 309 4.07 10.13 1.68
CA GLY A 309 4.81 10.76 2.77
C GLY A 309 4.08 11.96 3.33
N LEU A 310 4.63 12.51 4.41
CA LEU A 310 3.97 13.58 5.15
C LEU A 310 3.81 14.83 4.27
N TRP A 311 4.83 15.20 3.50
CA TRP A 311 4.74 16.34 2.60
C TRP A 311 3.68 16.11 1.49
N GLN A 312 3.62 14.90 0.91
CA GLN A 312 2.66 14.57 -0.14
C GLN A 312 1.19 14.75 0.29
N VAL A 313 0.91 14.65 1.60
CA VAL A 313 -0.45 14.80 2.15
C VAL A 313 -0.70 16.13 2.86
N SER A 314 0.29 17.02 2.97
CA SER A 314 0.20 18.25 3.78
C SER A 314 0.17 19.56 2.95
N GLY A 315 -0.01 19.48 1.62
CA GLY A 315 -0.17 20.68 0.78
C GLY A 315 0.30 20.54 -0.68
N ARG A 316 1.10 19.51 -1.02
CA ARG A 316 1.68 19.31 -2.36
C ARG A 316 2.22 20.63 -2.95
N ASN A 317 1.73 21.07 -4.11
CA ASN A 317 2.35 22.09 -4.96
C ASN A 317 2.47 23.49 -4.32
N ASP A 318 1.67 23.80 -3.30
CA ASP A 318 1.66 25.11 -2.65
C ASP A 318 2.71 25.26 -1.53
N THR A 319 3.52 24.21 -1.30
CA THR A 319 4.62 24.25 -0.32
C THR A 319 5.95 24.51 -1.00
N ASP A 320 6.67 25.50 -0.49
CA ASP A 320 8.06 25.79 -0.86
C ASP A 320 8.97 24.61 -0.52
N TYR A 321 10.11 24.49 -1.21
CA TYR A 321 10.96 23.31 -1.07
C TYR A 321 11.51 23.14 0.35
N SER A 322 11.78 24.23 1.07
CA SER A 322 12.29 24.16 2.44
C SER A 322 11.26 23.56 3.40
N THR A 323 9.97 23.90 3.24
CA THR A 323 8.89 23.26 3.98
C THR A 323 8.82 21.76 3.68
N ARG A 324 9.00 21.34 2.42
CA ARG A 324 9.02 19.90 2.06
C ARG A 324 10.11 19.15 2.80
N VAL A 325 11.33 19.71 2.82
CA VAL A 325 12.46 19.14 3.58
C VAL A 325 12.11 19.09 5.07
N SER A 326 11.54 20.15 5.65
CA SER A 326 11.16 20.18 7.06
C SER A 326 10.14 19.08 7.44
N LEU A 327 9.18 18.79 6.54
CA LEU A 327 8.18 17.75 6.73
C LEU A 327 8.80 16.35 6.64
N ASP A 328 9.72 16.14 5.72
CA ASP A 328 10.47 14.88 5.61
C ASP A 328 11.37 14.67 6.85
N VAL A 329 12.04 15.71 7.34
CA VAL A 329 12.82 15.68 8.59
C VAL A 329 11.94 15.36 9.78
N SER A 330 10.80 16.05 9.94
CA SER A 330 9.84 15.81 11.03
C SER A 330 9.32 14.37 11.00
N TYR A 331 9.00 13.85 9.81
CA TYR A 331 8.57 12.48 9.64
C TYR A 331 9.63 11.48 10.14
N VAL A 332 10.90 11.66 9.74
CA VAL A 332 11.99 10.75 10.12
C VAL A 332 12.28 10.81 11.62
N ARG A 333 12.28 12.00 12.22
CA ARG A 333 12.58 12.19 13.65
C ARG A 333 11.54 11.55 14.57
N GLU A 334 10.27 11.66 14.19
CA GLU A 334 9.13 11.27 15.02
C GLU A 334 8.37 10.08 14.43
N TRP A 335 9.09 9.19 13.73
CA TRP A 335 8.47 8.05 13.10
C TRP A 335 7.74 7.16 14.13
N SER A 336 6.50 6.81 13.80
CA SER A 336 5.70 5.80 14.49
C SER A 336 4.73 5.14 13.51
N LEU A 337 4.37 3.88 13.77
CA LEU A 337 3.41 3.15 12.95
C LEU A 337 2.04 3.86 12.87
N ARG A 338 1.60 4.52 13.95
CA ARG A 338 0.37 5.30 13.98
C ARG A 338 0.41 6.47 13.00
N ARG A 339 1.56 7.14 12.86
CA ARG A 339 1.75 8.22 11.88
C ARG A 339 1.71 7.68 10.45
N ASP A 340 2.34 6.55 10.17
CA ASP A 340 2.27 5.91 8.85
C ASP A 340 0.81 5.61 8.46
N ILE A 341 0.04 5.01 9.37
CA ILE A 341 -1.40 4.75 9.16
C ILE A 341 -2.16 6.06 8.88
N GLY A 342 -1.92 7.10 9.69
CA GLY A 342 -2.55 8.41 9.49
C GLY A 342 -2.17 9.09 8.17
N ILE A 343 -0.96 8.88 7.65
CA ILE A 343 -0.53 9.38 6.33
C ILE A 343 -1.21 8.58 5.21
N LEU A 344 -1.31 7.25 5.34
CA LEU A 344 -1.99 6.41 4.36
C LEU A 344 -3.47 6.78 4.21
N PHE A 345 -4.20 6.98 5.31
CA PHE A 345 -5.59 7.44 5.24
C PHE A 345 -5.72 8.83 4.60
N ARG A 346 -4.82 9.76 4.93
CA ARG A 346 -4.79 11.06 4.25
C ARG A 346 -4.47 10.95 2.76
N THR A 347 -3.64 9.99 2.38
CA THR A 347 -3.31 9.72 0.98
C THR A 347 -4.54 9.31 0.18
N ILE A 348 -5.42 8.46 0.73
CA ILE A 348 -6.68 8.07 0.09
C ILE A 348 -7.52 9.32 -0.23
N ASN A 349 -7.69 10.22 0.74
CA ASN A 349 -8.44 11.46 0.53
C ASN A 349 -7.83 12.36 -0.55
N VAL A 350 -6.50 12.48 -0.59
CA VAL A 350 -5.79 13.27 -1.61
C VAL A 350 -5.96 12.68 -3.00
N VAL A 351 -5.85 11.35 -3.14
CA VAL A 351 -6.01 10.66 -4.43
C VAL A 351 -7.45 10.75 -4.93
N VAL A 352 -8.44 10.53 -4.06
CA VAL A 352 -9.88 10.59 -4.43
C VAL A 352 -10.30 11.99 -4.86
N ARG A 353 -9.78 13.05 -4.21
CA ARG A 353 -10.09 14.44 -4.57
C ARG A 353 -9.35 14.93 -5.83
N GLY A 354 -8.38 14.16 -6.35
CA GLY A 354 -7.58 14.57 -7.50
C GLY A 354 -6.72 15.83 -7.26
N SER A 355 -6.55 16.26 -6.01
CA SER A 355 -5.91 17.54 -5.69
C SER A 355 -4.41 17.49 -6.04
N GLY A 356 -4.01 18.34 -6.99
CA GLY A 356 -2.61 18.54 -7.38
C GLY A 356 -2.07 17.63 -8.48
N ALA A 357 -2.92 16.87 -9.20
CA ALA A 357 -2.53 16.17 -10.42
C ALA A 357 -2.79 17.08 -11.64
N TYR A 358 -1.73 17.65 -12.22
CA TYR A 358 -1.76 18.35 -13.51
C TYR A 358 -1.34 17.42 -14.64
#